data_AF-A0A0F9FC36-F1
#
_entry.id   AF-A0A0F9FC36-F1
#
_cell.length_a   1.000
_cell.length_b   1.000
_cell.length_c   1.000
_cell.angle_alpha   90.00
_cell.angle_beta   90.00
_cell.angle_gamma   90.00
#
_symmetry.space_group_name_H-M   'P 1'
#
loop_
_entity.id
_entity.type
_entity.pdbx_description
1 polymer ?
#
loop_
_entity_poly.entity_id
_entity_poly.type
_entity_poly.pdbx_seq_one_letter_code
_entity_poly.pdbx_strand_id
1 'polypeptide(L)'
;LSVVEDEVIVLDNVAFICATLWTDFANNNPIAMMTAQLRMNDYKRIRTSGVRFDPKSPRTAYERKLLPMDTYAIHVKSLAFVTDSIAKAKELGQKVVVVTHHGPSHQSISNNYRGDDLNCSYVSPLDDMILTLEPDYWIHGHLHDTCDYNIGHTNILSNPRGYVTCEYNLQFDPTWTIDLS
;
A
#
# COMPACT_ATOMS: atom_id res chain seq x y z
N LEU A 1 16.98 -7.41 9.38
CA LEU A 1 15.73 -6.78 8.93
C LEU A 1 15.32 -7.52 7.66
N SER A 2 14.23 -8.29 7.69
CA SER A 2 13.59 -8.77 6.46
C SER A 2 12.62 -7.70 5.98
N VAL A 3 12.59 -7.45 4.67
CA VAL A 3 11.55 -6.66 4.02
C VAL A 3 10.55 -7.65 3.44
N VAL A 4 9.27 -7.43 3.67
CA VAL A 4 8.18 -8.31 3.23
C VAL A 4 7.46 -7.64 2.06
N GLU A 5 7.30 -8.35 0.94
CA GLU A 5 6.60 -7.88 -0.26
C GLU A 5 5.87 -9.06 -0.89
N ASP A 6 4.55 -8.92 -1.07
CA ASP A 6 3.67 -9.96 -1.60
C ASP A 6 3.88 -11.33 -0.93
N GLU A 7 3.82 -11.36 0.40
CA GLU A 7 4.05 -12.55 1.22
C GLU A 7 2.96 -12.71 2.29
N VAL A 8 2.64 -13.97 2.60
CA VAL A 8 1.72 -14.33 3.70
C VAL A 8 2.52 -14.93 4.85
N ILE A 9 2.38 -14.36 6.05
CA ILE A 9 2.98 -14.87 7.28
C ILE A 9 1.84 -15.37 8.17
N VAL A 10 1.88 -16.64 8.58
CA VAL A 10 0.85 -17.22 9.45
C VAL A 10 1.41 -17.42 10.85
N LEU A 11 0.75 -16.82 11.85
CA LEU A 11 1.10 -16.94 13.27
C LEU A 11 -0.19 -17.18 14.05
N ASP A 12 -0.23 -18.23 14.88
CA ASP A 12 -1.38 -18.53 15.77
C ASP A 12 -2.76 -18.47 15.08
N ASN A 13 -2.84 -19.05 13.88
CA ASN A 13 -4.05 -19.05 13.02
C ASN A 13 -4.49 -17.66 12.50
N VAL A 14 -3.61 -16.68 12.54
CA VAL A 14 -3.76 -15.36 11.91
C VAL A 14 -2.87 -15.29 10.67
N ALA A 15 -3.47 -14.98 9.52
CA ALA A 15 -2.77 -14.75 8.27
C ALA A 15 -2.50 -13.25 8.09
N PHE A 16 -1.23 -12.87 8.18
CA PHE A 16 -0.74 -11.53 7.85
C PHE A 16 -0.37 -11.49 6.36
N ILE A 17 -1.16 -10.79 5.57
CA ILE A 17 -0.97 -10.63 4.13
C ILE A 17 -0.29 -9.28 3.89
N CYS A 18 0.98 -9.32 3.51
CA CYS A 18 1.85 -8.15 3.48
C CYS A 18 2.22 -7.76 2.06
N ALA A 19 2.03 -6.49 1.71
CA ALA A 19 2.46 -5.93 0.43
C ALA A 19 2.77 -4.44 0.54
N THR A 20 3.69 -3.88 -0.23
CA THR A 20 3.79 -2.42 -0.36
C THR A 20 2.48 -1.83 -0.90
N LEU A 21 1.82 -2.58 -1.81
CA LEU A 21 0.60 -2.20 -2.51
C LEU A 21 0.73 -0.76 -3.00
N TRP A 22 1.64 -0.51 -3.94
CA TRP A 22 1.70 0.78 -4.63
C TRP A 22 0.32 1.22 -5.11
N THR A 23 0.14 2.47 -5.52
CA THR A 23 -1.20 2.97 -5.90
C THR A 23 -1.63 2.62 -7.33
N ASP A 24 -2.94 2.75 -7.60
CA ASP A 24 -3.55 2.59 -8.92
C ASP A 24 -3.56 3.90 -9.74
N PHE A 25 -3.20 5.06 -9.17
CA PHE A 25 -3.32 6.37 -9.80
C PHE A 25 -4.74 6.70 -10.25
N ALA A 26 -5.75 6.43 -9.41
CA ALA A 26 -7.16 6.58 -9.75
C ALA A 26 -7.51 5.79 -11.02
N ASN A 27 -7.23 4.48 -10.98
CA ASN A 27 -7.41 3.54 -12.06
C ASN A 27 -6.66 3.90 -13.36
N ASN A 28 -5.33 3.97 -13.28
CA ASN A 28 -4.41 4.24 -14.38
C ASN A 28 -4.67 5.58 -15.10
N ASN A 29 -5.05 6.62 -14.35
CA ASN A 29 -5.35 7.93 -14.93
C ASN A 29 -4.05 8.62 -15.40
N PRO A 30 -3.91 8.96 -16.69
CA PRO A 30 -2.67 9.56 -17.21
C PRO A 30 -2.31 10.91 -16.58
N ILE A 31 -3.30 11.70 -16.19
CA ILE A 31 -3.09 13.01 -15.54
C ILE A 31 -2.59 12.81 -14.11
N ALA A 32 -3.18 11.88 -13.36
CA ALA A 32 -2.70 11.49 -12.03
C ALA A 32 -1.24 11.05 -12.08
N MET A 33 -0.91 10.15 -13.01
CA MET A 33 0.46 9.64 -13.18
C MET A 33 1.44 10.76 -13.57
N MET A 34 1.07 11.64 -14.49
CA MET A 34 1.91 12.77 -14.86
C MET A 34 2.16 13.71 -13.67
N THR A 35 1.11 14.00 -12.90
CA THR A 35 1.19 14.82 -11.68
C THR A 35 2.13 14.18 -10.65
N ALA A 36 1.98 12.87 -10.40
CA ALA A 36 2.84 12.10 -9.53
C ALA A 36 4.31 12.18 -9.98
N GLN A 37 4.58 11.91 -11.26
CA GLN A 37 5.92 11.94 -11.85
C GLN A 37 6.61 13.30 -11.69
N LEU A 38 5.85 14.40 -11.82
CA LEU A 38 6.37 15.76 -11.71
C LEU A 38 6.55 16.22 -10.26
N ARG A 39 5.73 15.73 -9.32
CA ARG A 39 5.68 16.26 -7.95
C ARG A 39 6.38 15.36 -6.93
N MET A 40 6.27 14.04 -7.01
CA MET A 40 6.77 13.12 -5.97
C MET A 40 8.28 12.86 -6.05
N ASN A 41 8.90 12.67 -4.89
CA ASN A 41 10.33 12.39 -4.78
C ASN A 41 10.69 11.01 -5.34
N ASP A 42 9.80 10.04 -5.24
CA ASP A 42 9.93 8.68 -5.74
C ASP A 42 10.35 8.69 -7.21
N TYR A 43 9.58 9.36 -8.06
CA TYR A 43 9.85 9.45 -9.51
C TYR A 43 10.96 10.43 -9.87
N LYS A 44 11.40 11.28 -8.94
CA LYS A 44 12.56 12.18 -9.13
C LYS A 44 13.87 11.48 -8.81
N ARG A 45 13.89 10.67 -7.75
CA ARG A 45 15.12 10.16 -7.10
C ARG A 45 15.30 8.66 -7.25
N ILE A 46 14.25 7.86 -7.21
CA ILE A 46 14.36 6.41 -7.35
C ILE A 46 14.75 6.05 -8.78
N ARG A 47 15.54 5.00 -8.90
CA ARG A 47 16.03 4.47 -10.17
C ARG A 47 15.75 2.97 -10.22
N THR A 48 15.38 2.46 -11.38
CA THR A 48 15.22 1.03 -11.60
C THR A 48 16.60 0.38 -11.65
N SER A 49 16.83 -0.69 -10.88
CA SER A 49 18.02 -1.52 -11.09
C SER A 49 17.93 -2.14 -12.49
N GLY A 50 18.90 -1.88 -13.35
CA GLY A 50 18.95 -2.53 -14.66
C GLY A 50 18.84 -4.05 -14.51
N VAL A 51 17.94 -4.69 -15.25
CA VAL A 51 17.92 -6.16 -15.43
C VAL A 51 19.34 -6.63 -15.77
N ARG A 52 19.88 -7.58 -15.01
CA ARG A 52 21.24 -8.10 -15.25
C ARG A 52 21.44 -8.43 -16.74
N PHE A 53 22.61 -8.07 -17.25
CA PHE A 53 23.09 -8.33 -18.61
C PHE A 53 22.60 -9.69 -19.14
N ASP A 54 21.69 -9.70 -20.11
CA ASP A 54 21.36 -10.89 -20.88
C ASP A 54 22.29 -10.93 -22.10
N PRO A 55 23.24 -11.89 -22.17
CA PRO A 55 24.15 -11.99 -23.32
C PRO A 55 23.41 -12.26 -24.65
N LYS A 56 22.14 -12.69 -24.61
CA LYS A 56 21.30 -12.96 -25.79
C LYS A 56 20.38 -11.80 -26.18
N SER A 57 20.28 -10.76 -25.34
CA SER A 57 19.50 -9.56 -25.59
C SER A 57 20.33 -8.33 -25.25
N PRO A 58 21.05 -7.73 -26.23
CA PRO A 58 21.94 -6.59 -26.00
C PRO A 58 21.19 -5.29 -25.70
N ARG A 59 19.91 -5.35 -25.31
CA ARG A 59 19.27 -4.23 -24.63
C ARG A 59 19.89 -4.15 -23.24
N THR A 60 21.03 -3.46 -23.15
CA THR A 60 21.62 -2.99 -21.90
C THR A 60 20.50 -2.51 -21.02
N ALA A 61 20.27 -3.18 -19.89
CA ALA A 61 19.31 -2.68 -18.94
C ALA A 61 19.88 -1.41 -18.35
N TYR A 62 19.40 -0.29 -18.88
CA TYR A 62 19.84 1.02 -18.47
C TYR A 62 19.08 1.40 -17.20
N GLU A 63 19.82 1.85 -16.19
CA GLU A 63 19.24 2.46 -15.02
C GLU A 63 18.47 3.72 -15.44
N ARG A 64 17.15 3.72 -15.25
CA ARG A 64 16.31 4.88 -15.53
C ARG A 64 15.54 5.31 -14.28
N LYS A 65 14.97 6.50 -14.31
CA LYS A 65 14.02 6.93 -13.27
C LYS A 65 12.89 5.92 -13.16
N LEU A 66 12.46 5.64 -11.93
CA LEU A 66 11.19 4.99 -11.69
C LEU A 66 10.09 5.84 -12.34
N LEU A 67 9.16 5.20 -13.03
CA LEU A 67 8.00 5.84 -13.63
C LEU A 67 6.72 5.39 -12.89
N PRO A 68 5.67 6.21 -12.84
CA PRO A 68 4.38 5.80 -12.26
C PRO A 68 3.84 4.50 -12.85
N MET A 69 4.11 4.25 -14.14
CA MET A 69 3.69 3.02 -14.82
C MET A 69 4.36 1.77 -14.24
N ASP A 70 5.56 1.89 -13.69
CA ASP A 70 6.24 0.77 -13.02
C ASP A 70 5.53 0.43 -11.71
N THR A 71 5.23 1.44 -10.90
CA THR A 71 4.55 1.26 -9.62
C THR A 71 3.09 0.83 -9.80
N TYR A 72 2.41 1.28 -10.86
CA TYR A 72 1.10 0.76 -11.23
C TYR A 72 1.17 -0.74 -11.60
N ALA A 73 2.17 -1.14 -12.39
CA ALA A 73 2.33 -2.55 -12.76
C ALA A 73 2.64 -3.44 -11.55
N ILE A 74 3.31 -2.91 -10.52
CA ILE A 74 3.48 -3.57 -9.23
C ILE A 74 2.14 -3.62 -8.48
N HIS A 75 1.41 -2.49 -8.37
CA HIS A 75 0.09 -2.43 -7.74
C HIS A 75 -0.86 -3.52 -8.25
N VAL A 76 -1.00 -3.66 -9.57
CA VAL A 76 -1.90 -4.66 -10.16
C VAL A 76 -1.55 -6.08 -9.71
N LYS A 77 -0.26 -6.40 -9.61
CA LYS A 77 0.21 -7.73 -9.16
C LYS A 77 -0.03 -7.91 -7.67
N SER A 78 0.35 -6.93 -6.85
CA SER A 78 0.15 -6.97 -5.41
C SER A 78 -1.33 -7.02 -5.04
N LEU A 79 -2.20 -6.29 -5.75
CA LEU A 79 -3.64 -6.31 -5.51
C LEU A 79 -4.21 -7.70 -5.82
N ALA A 80 -3.82 -8.33 -6.93
CA ALA A 80 -4.22 -9.70 -7.25
C ALA A 80 -3.74 -10.68 -6.17
N PHE A 81 -2.47 -10.58 -5.75
CA PHE A 81 -1.90 -11.38 -4.68
C PHE A 81 -2.68 -11.22 -3.36
N VAL A 82 -2.97 -9.98 -2.94
CA VAL A 82 -3.71 -9.67 -1.72
C VAL A 82 -5.12 -10.26 -1.80
N THR A 83 -5.82 -10.03 -2.92
CA THR A 83 -7.18 -10.53 -3.16
C THR A 83 -7.24 -12.06 -3.02
N ASP A 84 -6.36 -12.76 -3.73
CA ASP A 84 -6.31 -14.23 -3.72
C ASP A 84 -5.91 -14.77 -2.32
N SER A 85 -4.98 -14.09 -1.64
CA SER A 85 -4.51 -14.49 -0.32
C SER A 85 -5.59 -14.32 0.75
N ILE A 86 -6.39 -13.25 0.69
CA ILE A 86 -7.52 -13.04 1.62
C ILE A 86 -8.53 -14.17 1.44
N ALA A 87 -8.94 -14.44 0.20
CA ALA A 87 -9.90 -15.50 -0.09
C ALA A 87 -9.42 -16.86 0.43
N LYS A 88 -8.16 -17.21 0.14
CA LYS A 88 -7.56 -18.47 0.59
C LYS A 88 -7.45 -18.57 2.12
N ALA A 89 -7.03 -17.50 2.80
CA ALA A 89 -6.94 -17.52 4.26
C ALA A 89 -8.31 -17.70 4.92
N LYS A 90 -9.35 -17.06 4.37
CA LYS A 90 -10.73 -17.24 4.82
C LYS A 90 -11.26 -18.65 4.63
N GLU A 91 -10.98 -19.28 3.48
CA GLU A 91 -11.33 -20.69 3.25
C GLU A 91 -10.68 -21.64 4.27
N LEU A 92 -9.49 -21.28 4.75
CA LEU A 92 -8.77 -22.02 5.79
C LEU A 92 -9.27 -21.70 7.22
N GLY A 93 -10.27 -20.83 7.38
CA GLY A 93 -10.79 -20.42 8.69
C GLY A 93 -9.79 -19.62 9.52
N GLN A 94 -8.87 -18.90 8.85
CA GLN A 94 -7.88 -18.05 9.50
C GLN A 94 -8.46 -16.66 9.73
N LYS A 95 -8.01 -16.01 10.81
CA LYS A 95 -8.19 -14.56 10.98
C LYS A 95 -7.29 -13.84 9.98
N VAL A 96 -7.78 -12.83 9.28
CA VAL A 96 -7.06 -12.20 8.17
C VAL A 96 -6.70 -10.76 8.51
N VAL A 97 -5.40 -10.47 8.52
CA VAL A 97 -4.85 -9.13 8.72
C VAL A 97 -4.08 -8.74 7.47
N VAL A 98 -4.55 -7.72 6.77
CA VAL A 98 -3.85 -7.15 5.63
C VAL A 98 -2.93 -6.03 6.13
N VAL A 99 -1.66 -6.04 5.71
CA VAL A 99 -0.67 -5.02 6.08
C VAL A 99 -0.09 -4.42 4.81
N THR A 100 -0.28 -3.12 4.63
CA THR A 100 0.14 -2.41 3.42
C THR A 100 0.89 -1.13 3.71
N HIS A 101 1.66 -0.63 2.73
CA HIS A 101 2.23 0.70 2.88
C HIS A 101 1.21 1.78 2.52
N HIS A 102 0.62 1.72 1.32
CA HIS A 102 -0.37 2.69 0.85
C HIS A 102 -1.76 2.39 1.40
N GLY A 103 -2.61 3.42 1.50
CA GLY A 103 -3.94 3.28 2.09
C GLY A 103 -4.96 2.62 1.15
N PRO A 104 -5.95 1.88 1.68
CA PRO A 104 -6.93 1.15 0.88
C PRO A 104 -8.21 1.92 0.57
N SER A 105 -8.33 3.17 1.02
CA SER A 105 -9.54 3.98 0.80
C SER A 105 -9.22 5.46 0.95
N HIS A 106 -10.04 6.29 0.30
CA HIS A 106 -10.02 7.74 0.48
C HIS A 106 -10.43 8.18 1.89
N GLN A 107 -11.08 7.30 2.66
CA GLN A 107 -11.44 7.57 4.06
C GLN A 107 -10.20 7.74 4.96
N SER A 108 -9.05 7.14 4.59
CA SER A 108 -7.78 7.36 5.29
C SER A 108 -7.19 8.75 5.08
N ILE A 109 -7.65 9.52 4.08
CA ILE A 109 -7.11 10.84 3.77
C ILE A 109 -7.59 11.84 4.83
N SER A 110 -6.63 12.46 5.51
CA SER A 110 -6.90 13.54 6.45
C SER A 110 -7.63 14.71 5.80
N ASN A 111 -8.47 15.37 6.60
CA ASN A 111 -9.27 16.52 6.17
C ASN A 111 -8.42 17.63 5.53
N ASN A 112 -7.17 17.79 5.97
CA ASN A 112 -6.24 18.81 5.47
C ASN A 112 -5.80 18.57 4.02
N TYR A 113 -5.84 17.32 3.56
CA TYR A 113 -5.40 16.92 2.22
C TYR A 113 -6.55 16.58 1.28
N ARG A 114 -7.81 16.69 1.73
CA ARG A 114 -8.97 16.41 0.89
C ARG A 114 -8.96 17.26 -0.37
N GLY A 115 -9.05 16.60 -1.52
CA GLY A 115 -9.04 17.25 -2.83
C GLY A 115 -7.65 17.54 -3.40
N ASP A 116 -6.54 17.18 -2.73
CA ASP A 116 -5.23 17.20 -3.40
C ASP A 116 -5.19 16.12 -4.48
N ASP A 117 -4.83 16.54 -5.70
CA ASP A 117 -4.68 15.66 -6.85
C ASP A 117 -3.62 14.55 -6.63
N LEU A 118 -2.69 14.72 -5.68
CA LEU A 118 -1.72 13.68 -5.33
C LEU A 118 -2.28 12.55 -4.47
N ASN A 119 -3.49 12.67 -3.93
CA ASN A 119 -4.06 11.62 -3.09
C ASN A 119 -4.19 10.28 -3.81
N CYS A 120 -4.45 10.31 -5.12
CA CYS A 120 -4.46 9.13 -5.97
C CYS A 120 -3.09 8.47 -6.12
N SER A 121 -2.02 9.05 -5.56
CA SER A 121 -0.70 8.43 -5.48
C SER A 121 -0.44 7.77 -4.12
N TYR A 122 -1.34 7.94 -3.15
CA TYR A 122 -1.19 7.52 -1.76
C TYR A 122 -2.22 6.48 -1.32
N VAL A 123 -3.39 6.48 -1.96
CA VAL A 123 -4.47 5.53 -1.69
C VAL A 123 -5.08 5.01 -2.98
N SER A 124 -5.60 3.78 -2.95
CA SER A 124 -6.46 3.21 -3.99
C SER A 124 -7.86 2.95 -3.39
N PRO A 125 -8.97 3.22 -4.09
CA PRO A 125 -10.32 3.03 -3.53
C PRO A 125 -10.75 1.56 -3.58
N LEU A 126 -10.34 0.78 -2.57
CA LEU A 126 -10.58 -0.67 -2.49
C LEU A 126 -11.82 -1.02 -1.65
N ASP A 127 -12.67 -0.05 -1.34
CA ASP A 127 -13.83 -0.19 -0.45
C ASP A 127 -14.74 -1.37 -0.85
N ASP A 128 -15.07 -1.53 -2.14
CA ASP A 128 -15.92 -2.62 -2.63
C ASP A 128 -15.26 -4.01 -2.47
N MET A 129 -13.95 -4.09 -2.69
CA MET A 129 -13.18 -5.34 -2.50
C MET A 129 -13.16 -5.72 -1.01
N ILE A 130 -12.97 -4.73 -0.13
CA ILE A 130 -12.98 -4.92 1.31
C ILE A 130 -14.38 -5.34 1.80
N LEU A 131 -15.45 -4.72 1.30
CA LEU A 131 -16.83 -5.15 1.61
C LEU A 131 -17.14 -6.57 1.12
N THR A 132 -16.49 -7.02 0.05
CA THR A 132 -16.71 -8.36 -0.52
C THR A 132 -15.92 -9.43 0.21
N LEU A 133 -14.64 -9.16 0.49
CA LEU A 133 -13.72 -10.13 1.06
C LEU A 133 -13.65 -10.06 2.59
N GLU A 134 -14.02 -8.93 3.19
CA GLU A 134 -14.11 -8.65 4.63
C GLU A 134 -12.94 -9.19 5.47
N PRO A 135 -11.66 -8.88 5.17
CA PRO A 135 -10.58 -9.22 6.10
C PRO A 135 -10.87 -8.61 7.50
N ASP A 136 -10.39 -9.21 8.58
CA ASP A 136 -10.69 -8.70 9.93
C ASP A 136 -10.06 -7.32 10.16
N TYR A 137 -8.83 -7.13 9.69
CA TYR A 137 -8.09 -5.87 9.81
C TYR A 137 -7.37 -5.50 8.52
N TRP A 138 -7.26 -4.19 8.28
CA TRP A 138 -6.36 -3.63 7.28
C TRP A 138 -5.50 -2.54 7.93
N ILE A 139 -4.21 -2.81 8.08
CA ILE A 139 -3.25 -1.88 8.65
C ILE A 139 -2.47 -1.24 7.51
N HIS A 140 -2.42 0.09 7.46
CA HIS A 140 -1.62 0.81 6.48
C HIS A 140 -0.76 1.91 7.09
N GLY A 141 0.07 2.55 6.27
CA GLY A 141 0.89 3.70 6.65
C GLY A 141 0.79 4.82 5.64
N HIS A 142 1.96 5.38 5.29
CA HIS A 142 2.22 6.36 4.23
C HIS A 142 1.59 7.77 4.40
N LEU A 143 0.34 7.88 4.87
CA LEU A 143 -0.40 9.15 4.92
C LEU A 143 0.01 10.08 6.08
N HIS A 144 0.85 9.60 7.00
CA HIS A 144 1.32 10.34 8.19
C HIS A 144 0.22 10.84 9.14
N ASP A 145 -1.00 10.32 9.00
CA ASP A 145 -2.10 10.55 9.91
C ASP A 145 -2.57 9.22 10.52
N THR A 146 -2.97 9.27 11.79
CA THR A 146 -3.57 8.15 12.49
C THR A 146 -5.03 8.01 12.04
N CYS A 147 -5.47 6.77 11.74
CA CYS A 147 -6.86 6.49 11.47
C CYS A 147 -7.32 5.18 12.13
N ASP A 148 -8.59 5.15 12.50
CA ASP A 148 -9.30 3.99 13.02
C ASP A 148 -10.77 4.11 12.58
N TYR A 149 -11.16 3.33 11.60
CA TYR A 149 -12.52 3.33 11.04
C TYR A 149 -12.87 1.98 10.42
N ASN A 150 -14.14 1.78 10.10
CA ASN A 150 -14.62 0.52 9.53
C ASN A 150 -15.06 0.67 8.08
N ILE A 151 -14.74 -0.33 7.26
CA ILE A 151 -15.40 -0.60 5.98
C ILE A 151 -16.10 -1.95 6.12
N GLY A 152 -17.42 -1.94 6.26
CA GLY A 152 -18.17 -3.15 6.63
C GLY A 152 -17.68 -3.71 7.98
N HIS A 153 -17.26 -4.98 7.97
CA HIS A 153 -16.71 -5.67 9.14
C HIS A 153 -15.18 -5.55 9.28
N THR A 154 -14.50 -4.91 8.33
CA THR A 154 -13.04 -4.72 8.38
C THR A 154 -12.68 -3.46 9.16
N ASN A 155 -11.78 -3.58 10.12
CA ASN A 155 -11.19 -2.45 10.83
C ASN A 155 -9.95 -1.93 10.07
N ILE A 156 -10.00 -0.68 9.61
CA ILE A 156 -8.90 0.01 8.93
C ILE A 156 -8.12 0.86 9.93
N LEU A 157 -6.82 0.58 10.06
CA LEU A 157 -5.96 1.16 11.09
C LEU A 157 -4.69 1.76 10.48
N SER A 158 -4.23 2.88 11.03
CA SER A 158 -2.97 3.52 10.68
C SER A 158 -2.41 4.22 11.91
N ASN A 159 -1.16 3.95 12.28
CA ASN A 159 -0.44 4.61 13.38
C ASN A 159 0.98 5.08 12.96
N PRO A 160 1.11 5.90 11.90
CA PRO A 160 2.40 6.26 11.37
C PRO A 160 3.04 7.35 12.23
N ARG A 161 4.34 7.26 12.47
CA ARG A 161 5.08 8.32 13.19
C ARG A 161 5.15 9.65 12.42
N GLY A 162 5.16 9.58 11.09
CA GLY A 162 5.46 10.71 10.22
C GLY A 162 6.93 11.16 10.29
N TYR A 163 7.22 12.31 9.68
CA TYR A 163 8.57 12.88 9.65
C TYR A 163 8.81 13.77 10.87
N VAL A 164 9.70 13.34 11.76
CA VAL A 164 10.07 14.07 13.00
C VAL A 164 10.41 15.55 12.77
N THR A 165 11.00 15.88 11.61
CA THR A 165 11.49 17.23 11.31
C THR A 165 10.48 18.16 10.66
N CYS A 166 9.39 17.67 10.08
CA CYS A 166 8.48 18.53 9.30
C CYS A 166 7.01 18.07 9.23
N GLU A 167 6.70 16.81 9.51
CA GLU A 167 5.34 16.24 9.43
C GLU A 167 5.19 15.15 10.50
N TYR A 168 5.51 15.51 11.75
CA TYR A 168 5.38 14.58 12.87
C TYR A 168 3.90 14.38 13.19
N ASN A 169 3.46 13.11 13.24
CA ASN A 169 2.11 12.79 13.64
C ASN A 169 1.96 12.92 15.16
N LEU A 170 1.23 13.94 15.61
CA LEU A 170 0.97 14.18 17.03
C LEU A 170 0.13 13.08 17.70
N GLN A 171 -0.58 12.28 16.90
CA GLN A 171 -1.40 11.16 17.36
C GLN A 171 -0.66 9.83 17.31
N PHE A 172 0.62 9.82 16.93
CA PHE A 172 1.43 8.61 16.96
C PHE A 172 1.57 8.11 18.40
N ASP A 173 1.11 6.89 18.65
CA ASP A 173 1.24 6.21 19.94
C ASP A 173 2.18 5.00 19.80
N PRO A 174 3.42 5.06 20.32
CA PRO A 174 4.36 3.93 20.24
C PRO A 174 3.95 2.72 21.09
N THR A 175 2.90 2.85 21.90
CA THR A 175 2.38 1.80 22.78
C THR A 175 1.06 1.20 22.30
N TRP A 176 0.53 1.68 21.17
CA TRP A 176 -0.75 1.18 20.66
C TRP A 176 -0.63 -0.28 20.21
N THR A 177 -1.48 -1.13 20.81
CA THR A 177 -1.64 -2.54 20.48
C THR A 177 -3.07 -2.84 20.10
N ILE A 178 -3.26 -3.83 19.22
CA ILE A 178 -4.56 -4.42 18.92
C ILE A 178 -4.58 -5.87 19.41
N ASP A 179 -5.72 -6.29 19.95
CA ASP A 179 -5.95 -7.68 20.35
C ASP A 179 -6.49 -8.48 19.16
N LEU A 180 -5.81 -9.55 18.81
CA LEU A 180 -6.17 -10.44 17.71
C LEU A 180 -6.76 -11.77 18.18
N SER A 181 -7.03 -11.94 19.48
CA SER A 181 -7.74 -13.12 20.01
C SER A 181 -9.17 -13.27 19.49
#